data_AF-A0A6V6Z9G5-F1
#
_entry.id   AF-A0A6V6Z9G5-F1
#
_cell.length_a   1.000
_cell.length_b   1.000
_cell.length_c   1.000
_cell.angle_alpha   90.00
_cell.angle_beta   90.00
_cell.angle_gamma   90.00
#
_symmetry.space_group_name_H-M   'P 1'
#
loop_
_entity.id
_entity.type
_entity.pdbx_description
1 polymer ?
#
loop_
_entity_poly.entity_id
_entity_poly.type
_entity_poly.pdbx_seq_one_letter_code
_entity_poly.pdbx_strand_id
1 'polypeptide(L)'
;MKKRILTITIPLITLTMLVLNSCQFTNSETSEIGDMSPTCLDSLAWEKICQDYSIDSIKEPKLLSKLKDVKNHFIKPDYILYFKEGPEEIIGCNWYSIRVVYNEKIADQTLTGLDPLLSNNEQKRIRNRVLKELMRYQCEEGKKETLEEMNKDVPFAESHKDYPLKMSPEMIQPEAIEN
;
A
#
# COMPACT_ATOMS: atom_id res chain seq x y z
N MET A 1 60.45 -22.13 -46.87
CA MET A 1 59.01 -22.27 -46.53
C MET A 1 58.85 -22.20 -45.02
N LYS A 2 58.41 -21.06 -44.48
CA LYS A 2 58.25 -20.80 -43.04
C LYS A 2 56.77 -21.04 -42.67
N LYS A 3 56.47 -22.08 -41.90
CA LYS A 3 55.17 -22.21 -41.21
C LYS A 3 55.25 -21.42 -39.92
N ARG A 4 54.57 -20.27 -39.85
CA ARG A 4 54.33 -19.54 -38.60
C ARG A 4 53.04 -20.09 -38.01
N ILE A 5 53.15 -20.78 -36.87
CA ILE A 5 52.00 -21.16 -36.04
C ILE A 5 51.79 -19.98 -35.08
N LEU A 6 50.68 -19.27 -35.25
CA LEU A 6 50.27 -18.17 -34.39
C LEU A 6 49.43 -18.78 -33.27
N THR A 7 50.02 -18.97 -32.10
CA THR A 7 49.29 -19.44 -30.91
C THR A 7 48.64 -18.23 -30.25
N ILE A 8 47.33 -18.09 -30.43
CA ILE A 8 46.53 -17.05 -29.78
C ILE A 8 46.24 -17.52 -28.36
N THR A 9 46.95 -16.99 -27.37
CA THR A 9 46.62 -17.16 -25.95
C THR A 9 45.44 -16.24 -25.62
N ILE A 10 44.26 -16.84 -25.48
CA ILE A 10 43.04 -16.19 -25.00
C ILE A 10 43.25 -15.88 -23.51
N PRO A 11 43.14 -14.61 -23.05
CA PRO A 11 43.11 -14.34 -21.62
C PRO A 11 41.81 -14.89 -21.04
N LEU A 12 41.98 -15.79 -20.06
CA LEU A 12 40.94 -16.34 -19.21
C LEU A 12 40.28 -15.17 -18.44
N ILE A 13 39.18 -14.65 -18.99
CA ILE A 13 38.32 -13.70 -18.29
C ILE A 13 37.68 -14.49 -17.15
N THR A 14 38.25 -14.39 -15.94
CA THR A 14 37.58 -14.76 -14.70
C THR A 14 36.37 -13.84 -14.56
N LEU A 15 35.24 -14.34 -15.04
CA LEU A 15 33.92 -13.80 -14.80
C LEU A 15 33.65 -13.94 -13.30
N THR A 16 34.03 -12.93 -12.53
CA THR A 16 33.57 -12.76 -11.15
C THR A 16 32.06 -12.62 -11.21
N MET A 17 31.37 -13.74 -11.02
CA MET A 17 29.98 -13.81 -10.61
C MET A 17 29.86 -13.05 -9.29
N LEU A 18 29.71 -11.73 -9.39
CA LEU A 18 29.09 -10.92 -8.36
C LEU A 18 27.65 -11.45 -8.27
N VAL A 19 27.49 -12.44 -7.41
CA VAL A 19 26.20 -12.84 -6.87
C VAL A 19 25.72 -11.62 -6.10
N LEU A 20 25.03 -10.72 -6.81
CA LEU A 20 24.05 -9.85 -6.22
C LEU A 20 23.01 -10.80 -5.62
N ASN A 21 23.27 -11.26 -4.39
CA ASN A 21 22.20 -11.64 -3.49
C ASN A 21 21.39 -10.36 -3.32
N SER A 22 20.45 -10.18 -4.24
CA SER A 22 19.26 -9.38 -4.08
C SER A 22 18.84 -9.51 -2.62
N CYS A 23 18.78 -8.38 -1.92
CA CYS A 23 18.21 -8.25 -0.59
C CYS A 23 16.86 -8.97 -0.57
N GLN A 24 16.87 -10.25 -0.20
CA GLN A 24 15.70 -10.94 0.29
C GLN A 24 15.53 -10.44 1.73
N PHE A 25 14.32 -10.02 2.06
CA PHE A 25 13.87 -9.49 3.36
C PHE A 25 13.96 -7.97 3.58
N THR A 26 13.30 -7.18 2.74
CA THR A 26 12.56 -6.00 3.23
C THR A 26 11.23 -6.48 3.80
N ASN A 27 11.23 -6.96 5.04
CA ASN A 27 10.03 -7.40 5.78
C ASN A 27 9.69 -6.44 6.94
N SER A 28 9.97 -5.14 6.74
CA SER A 28 9.66 -4.06 7.71
C SER A 28 9.08 -2.78 7.06
N GLU A 29 8.87 -2.74 5.73
CA GLU A 29 8.68 -1.49 4.97
C GLU A 29 7.49 -1.52 4.00
N THR A 30 6.35 -2.11 4.35
CA THR A 30 5.16 -1.98 3.49
C THR A 30 4.32 -0.80 3.99
N SER A 31 4.07 0.18 3.12
CA SER A 31 3.10 1.27 3.34
C SER A 31 1.64 0.77 3.36
N GLU A 32 1.45 -0.51 3.61
CA GLU A 32 0.19 -1.24 3.44
C GLU A 32 -0.59 -1.20 4.74
N ILE A 33 -1.84 -0.79 4.66
CA ILE A 33 -2.79 -0.83 5.76
C ILE A 33 -3.33 -2.26 5.95
N GLY A 34 -3.31 -3.07 4.88
CA GLY A 34 -3.66 -4.47 4.92
C GLY A 34 -3.58 -5.12 3.54
N ASP A 35 -3.30 -6.42 3.53
CA ASP A 35 -3.35 -7.28 2.33
C ASP A 35 -4.80 -7.55 1.92
N MET A 36 -5.02 -7.59 0.61
CA MET A 36 -6.30 -7.71 -0.07
C MET A 36 -6.17 -8.71 -1.22
N SER A 37 -5.68 -9.92 -0.92
CA SER A 37 -5.51 -11.01 -1.89
C SER A 37 -6.56 -12.13 -1.72
N PRO A 38 -7.87 -11.85 -1.90
CA PRO A 38 -8.93 -12.83 -1.66
C PRO A 38 -8.97 -13.94 -2.72
N THR A 39 -9.05 -15.18 -2.27
CA THR A 39 -9.27 -16.35 -3.13
C THR A 39 -10.67 -16.32 -3.77
N CYS A 40 -10.80 -16.84 -4.99
CA CYS A 40 -12.07 -16.91 -5.73
C CYS A 40 -12.80 -15.57 -5.93
N LEU A 41 -12.11 -14.44 -6.04
CA LEU A 41 -12.80 -13.17 -6.25
C LEU A 41 -13.41 -13.09 -7.65
N ASP A 42 -14.70 -12.74 -7.75
CA ASP A 42 -15.38 -12.43 -9.02
C ASP A 42 -14.61 -11.34 -9.78
N SER A 43 -14.41 -11.52 -11.09
CA SER A 43 -13.60 -10.59 -11.89
C SER A 43 -14.16 -9.17 -11.94
N LEU A 44 -15.46 -9.00 -11.64
CA LEU A 44 -16.13 -7.69 -11.60
C LEU A 44 -16.34 -7.18 -10.16
N ALA A 45 -15.81 -7.86 -9.14
CA ALA A 45 -16.03 -7.50 -7.74
C ALA A 45 -15.62 -6.04 -7.45
N TRP A 46 -14.43 -5.63 -7.86
CA TRP A 46 -13.95 -4.27 -7.63
C TRP A 46 -14.79 -3.20 -8.34
N GLU A 47 -15.27 -3.48 -9.56
CA GLU A 47 -16.18 -2.58 -10.26
C GLU A 47 -17.49 -2.40 -9.48
N LYS A 48 -18.09 -3.50 -9.04
CA LYS A 48 -19.34 -3.50 -8.26
C LYS A 48 -19.16 -2.79 -6.92
N ILE A 49 -18.06 -3.01 -6.22
CA ILE A 49 -17.76 -2.35 -4.95
C ILE A 49 -17.52 -0.85 -5.15
N CYS A 50 -16.83 -0.43 -6.22
CA CYS A 50 -16.67 0.99 -6.53
C CYS A 50 -18.00 1.66 -6.88
N GLN A 51 -18.95 0.93 -7.46
CA GLN A 51 -20.31 1.43 -7.69
C GLN A 51 -21.07 1.59 -6.37
N ASP A 52 -21.05 0.56 -5.51
CA ASP A 52 -21.73 0.56 -4.21
C ASP A 52 -21.15 1.64 -3.25
N TYR A 53 -19.83 1.86 -3.30
CA TYR A 53 -19.09 2.81 -2.45
C TYR A 53 -18.50 3.97 -3.27
N SER A 54 -19.31 4.50 -4.19
CA SER A 54 -18.85 5.50 -5.16
C SER A 54 -18.41 6.83 -4.52
N ILE A 55 -17.21 7.27 -4.92
CA ILE A 55 -16.67 8.60 -4.60
C ILE A 55 -17.48 9.75 -5.20
N ASP A 56 -18.28 9.51 -6.25
CA ASP A 56 -19.10 10.55 -6.88
C ASP A 56 -20.27 11.00 -5.99
N SER A 57 -20.57 10.21 -4.96
CA SER A 57 -21.56 10.55 -3.93
C SER A 57 -21.05 11.60 -2.93
N ILE A 58 -19.75 11.89 -2.89
CA ILE A 58 -19.17 12.94 -2.04
C ILE A 58 -19.61 14.32 -2.56
N LYS A 59 -20.21 15.13 -1.70
CA LYS A 59 -20.63 16.52 -2.00
C LYS A 59 -19.97 17.56 -1.10
N GLU A 60 -19.46 17.15 0.05
CA GLU A 60 -18.92 18.05 1.05
C GLU A 60 -17.51 18.55 0.61
N PRO A 61 -17.26 19.88 0.61
CA PRO A 61 -16.02 20.45 0.07
C PRO A 61 -14.74 19.94 0.73
N LYS A 62 -14.71 19.75 2.05
CA LYS A 62 -13.53 19.24 2.75
C LYS A 62 -13.21 17.80 2.29
N LEU A 63 -14.20 16.92 2.22
CA LEU A 63 -14.06 15.55 1.70
C LEU A 63 -13.63 15.53 0.23
N LEU A 64 -14.12 16.45 -0.61
CA LEU A 64 -13.66 16.58 -1.99
C LEU A 64 -12.17 16.95 -2.07
N SER A 65 -11.69 17.81 -1.17
CA SER A 65 -10.25 18.12 -1.06
C SER A 65 -9.46 16.88 -0.67
N LYS A 66 -9.92 16.11 0.31
CA LYS A 66 -9.23 14.90 0.77
C LYS A 66 -9.26 13.78 -0.26
N LEU A 67 -10.34 13.66 -1.04
CA LEU A 67 -10.39 12.78 -2.21
C LEU A 67 -9.32 13.15 -3.24
N LYS A 68 -9.09 14.45 -3.45
CA LYS A 68 -8.03 14.92 -4.34
C LYS A 68 -6.65 14.54 -3.79
N ASP A 69 -6.44 14.62 -2.48
CA ASP A 69 -5.19 14.17 -1.85
C ASP A 69 -4.98 12.67 -2.06
N VAL A 70 -6.00 11.84 -1.85
CA VAL A 70 -5.95 10.39 -2.12
C VAL A 70 -5.62 10.09 -3.59
N LYS A 71 -6.27 10.77 -4.55
CA LYS A 71 -6.02 10.58 -5.98
C LYS A 71 -4.61 10.97 -6.42
N ASN A 72 -4.02 11.96 -5.75
CA ASN A 72 -2.68 12.48 -6.06
C ASN A 72 -1.60 11.95 -5.12
N HIS A 73 -1.94 11.00 -4.26
CA HIS A 73 -1.01 10.39 -3.33
C HIS A 73 0.14 9.71 -4.08
N PHE A 74 1.34 9.73 -3.49
CA PHE A 74 2.54 9.17 -4.14
C PHE A 74 2.41 7.67 -4.44
N ILE A 75 1.66 6.96 -3.57
CA ILE A 75 1.18 5.61 -3.85
C ILE A 75 -0.20 5.75 -4.47
N LYS A 76 -0.27 5.59 -5.79
CA LYS A 76 -1.52 5.74 -6.54
C LYS A 76 -2.42 4.52 -6.33
N PRO A 77 -3.61 4.68 -5.76
CA PRO A 77 -4.58 3.60 -5.70
C PRO A 77 -5.22 3.36 -7.07
N ASP A 78 -5.52 2.10 -7.39
CA ASP A 78 -6.29 1.72 -8.57
C ASP A 78 -7.80 1.87 -8.33
N TYR A 79 -8.22 1.68 -7.08
CA TYR A 79 -9.61 1.73 -6.63
C TYR A 79 -9.72 2.68 -5.44
N ILE A 80 -10.76 3.52 -5.43
CA ILE A 80 -11.05 4.42 -4.31
C ILE A 80 -12.48 4.21 -3.88
N LEU A 81 -12.65 3.87 -2.62
CA LEU A 81 -13.94 3.58 -1.99
C LEU A 81 -14.27 4.71 -1.01
N TYR A 82 -15.52 5.17 -1.02
CA TYR A 82 -16.04 6.10 -0.04
C TYR A 82 -17.09 5.42 0.83
N PHE A 83 -16.74 5.20 2.09
CA PHE A 83 -17.63 4.67 3.10
C PHE A 83 -18.27 5.83 3.86
N LYS A 84 -19.50 6.18 3.49
CA LYS A 84 -20.27 7.24 4.17
C LYS A 84 -20.72 6.83 5.58
N GLU A 85 -21.00 5.55 5.78
CA GLU A 85 -21.42 5.03 7.08
C GLU A 85 -20.29 5.07 8.10
N GLY A 86 -20.61 5.32 9.37
CA GLY A 86 -19.62 5.53 10.42
C GLY A 86 -18.65 4.34 10.63
N PRO A 87 -17.33 4.59 10.78
CA PRO A 87 -16.66 5.87 10.57
C PRO A 87 -16.63 6.26 9.08
N GLU A 88 -16.78 7.56 8.79
CA GLU A 88 -16.75 8.06 7.42
C GLU A 88 -15.31 8.08 6.89
N GLU A 89 -15.09 7.44 5.74
CA GLU A 89 -13.73 7.13 5.26
C GLU A 89 -13.61 7.17 3.75
N ILE A 90 -12.46 7.63 3.26
CA ILE A 90 -12.02 7.44 1.87
C ILE A 90 -10.85 6.46 1.91
N ILE A 91 -10.99 5.31 1.25
CA ILE A 91 -10.00 4.24 1.26
C ILE A 91 -9.49 4.05 -0.17
N GLY A 92 -8.18 4.19 -0.35
CA GLY A 92 -7.49 3.89 -1.60
C GLY A 92 -6.83 2.51 -1.55
N CYS A 93 -7.21 1.67 -2.50
CA CYS A 93 -6.72 0.30 -2.65
C CYS A 93 -6.03 0.13 -4.00
N ASN A 94 -5.09 -0.81 -4.07
CA ASN A 94 -4.75 -1.48 -5.32
C ASN A 94 -5.30 -2.90 -5.30
N TRP A 95 -5.04 -3.69 -6.34
CA TRP A 95 -5.54 -5.07 -6.43
C TRP A 95 -5.15 -5.95 -5.23
N TYR A 96 -4.01 -5.67 -4.59
CA TYR A 96 -3.41 -6.53 -3.57
C TYR A 96 -3.50 -5.96 -2.16
N SER A 97 -3.81 -4.68 -1.97
CA SER A 97 -3.59 -4.05 -0.67
C SER A 97 -4.30 -2.71 -0.54
N ILE A 98 -4.62 -2.37 0.70
CA ILE A 98 -5.03 -1.03 1.08
C ILE A 98 -3.77 -0.18 1.26
N ARG A 99 -3.69 0.96 0.59
CA ARG A 99 -2.48 1.80 0.54
C ARG A 99 -2.63 3.12 1.28
N VAL A 100 -3.83 3.69 1.24
CA VAL A 100 -4.09 5.02 1.78
C VAL A 100 -5.49 5.08 2.38
N VAL A 101 -5.63 5.82 3.48
CA VAL A 101 -6.92 6.08 4.11
C VAL A 101 -7.02 7.53 4.54
N TYR A 102 -8.21 8.12 4.42
CA TYR A 102 -8.59 9.34 5.11
C TYR A 102 -9.75 9.05 6.06
N ASN A 103 -9.60 9.48 7.31
CA ASN A 103 -10.63 9.44 8.34
C ASN A 103 -10.39 10.58 9.33
N GLU A 104 -11.27 11.58 9.33
CA GLU A 104 -11.10 12.80 10.13
C GLU A 104 -11.04 12.54 11.64
N LYS A 105 -11.62 11.43 12.12
CA LYS A 105 -11.58 11.04 13.54
C LYS A 105 -10.23 10.48 13.97
N ILE A 106 -9.40 10.06 13.02
CA ILE A 106 -8.03 9.58 13.25
C ILE A 106 -7.07 10.76 13.07
N ALA A 107 -7.09 11.37 11.88
CA ALA A 107 -6.28 12.53 11.55
C ALA A 107 -6.90 13.32 10.38
N ASP A 108 -6.71 14.64 10.36
CA ASP A 108 -7.14 15.50 9.24
C ASP A 108 -6.13 15.48 8.07
N GLN A 109 -5.63 14.29 7.75
CA GLN A 109 -4.72 14.04 6.62
C GLN A 109 -4.88 12.59 6.12
N THR A 110 -4.39 12.33 4.91
CA THR A 110 -4.30 10.96 4.38
C THR A 110 -3.17 10.20 5.08
N LEU A 111 -3.42 8.97 5.48
CA LEU A 111 -2.49 8.10 6.21
C LEU A 111 -2.14 6.86 5.36
N THR A 112 -0.95 6.31 5.58
CA THR A 112 -0.52 5.02 5.01
C THR A 112 -0.33 3.98 6.12
N GLY A 113 -0.01 2.73 5.78
CA GLY A 113 0.24 1.66 6.76
C GLY A 113 1.41 1.92 7.71
N LEU A 114 2.31 2.85 7.37
CA LEU A 114 3.46 3.23 8.21
C LEU A 114 3.20 4.48 9.05
N ASP A 115 2.01 5.08 8.95
CA ASP A 115 1.72 6.32 9.67
C ASP A 115 1.53 6.04 11.18
N PRO A 116 2.29 6.71 12.07
CA PRO A 116 2.20 6.46 13.52
C PRO A 116 0.85 6.88 14.13
N LEU A 117 0.07 7.71 13.42
CA LEU A 117 -1.29 8.09 13.83
C LEU A 117 -2.30 6.96 13.59
N LEU A 118 -1.95 5.94 12.80
CA LEU A 118 -2.82 4.83 12.47
C LEU A 118 -2.49 3.62 13.34
N SER A 119 -3.33 3.35 14.35
CA SER A 119 -3.12 2.21 15.25
C SER A 119 -3.33 0.85 14.57
N ASN A 120 -2.76 -0.23 15.12
CA ASN A 120 -3.00 -1.59 14.64
C ASN A 120 -4.51 -1.96 14.64
N ASN A 121 -5.26 -1.46 15.62
CA ASN A 121 -6.71 -1.67 15.68
C ASN A 121 -7.44 -0.97 14.53
N GLU A 122 -7.03 0.23 14.17
CA GLU A 122 -7.61 0.98 13.05
C GLU A 122 -7.27 0.33 11.72
N GLN A 123 -6.02 -0.07 11.52
CA GLN A 123 -5.62 -0.83 10.33
C GLN A 123 -6.43 -2.11 10.17
N LYS A 124 -6.54 -2.92 11.24
CA LYS A 124 -7.33 -4.16 11.23
C LYS A 124 -8.79 -3.88 10.90
N ARG A 125 -9.39 -2.83 11.49
CA ARG A 125 -10.76 -2.42 11.19
C ARG A 125 -10.92 -2.01 9.72
N ILE A 126 -10.01 -1.21 9.18
CA ILE A 126 -10.03 -0.72 7.79
C ILE A 126 -9.90 -1.89 6.82
N ARG A 127 -8.91 -2.76 7.02
CA ARG A 127 -8.73 -4.00 6.25
C ARG A 127 -9.99 -4.84 6.27
N ASN A 128 -10.51 -5.15 7.46
CA ASN A 128 -11.67 -6.01 7.62
C ASN A 128 -12.94 -5.39 7.01
N ARG A 129 -13.04 -4.06 6.96
CA ARG A 129 -14.14 -3.37 6.30
C ARG A 129 -14.14 -3.62 4.80
N VAL A 130 -13.00 -3.49 4.13
CA VAL A 130 -12.90 -3.75 2.69
C VAL A 130 -13.03 -5.25 2.38
N LEU A 131 -12.40 -6.11 3.19
CA LEU A 131 -12.51 -7.57 3.03
C LEU A 131 -13.96 -8.06 3.13
N LYS A 132 -14.74 -7.48 4.05
CA LYS A 132 -16.17 -7.82 4.19
C LYS A 132 -16.97 -7.52 2.92
N GLU A 133 -16.65 -6.43 2.22
CA GLU A 133 -17.32 -6.10 0.96
C GLU A 133 -16.87 -7.01 -0.19
N LEU A 134 -15.57 -7.33 -0.28
CA LEU A 134 -15.06 -8.30 -1.25
C LEU A 134 -15.64 -9.70 -1.04
N MET A 135 -15.85 -10.10 0.21
CA MET A 135 -16.41 -11.41 0.59
C MET A 135 -17.79 -11.68 -0.01
N ARG A 136 -18.56 -10.63 -0.31
CA ARG A 136 -19.87 -10.76 -0.97
C ARG A 136 -19.76 -11.33 -2.39
N TYR A 137 -18.57 -11.26 -2.99
CA TYR A 137 -18.28 -11.66 -4.37
C TYR A 137 -17.29 -12.84 -4.46
N GLN A 138 -17.08 -13.57 -3.37
CA GLN A 138 -16.22 -14.77 -3.35
C GLN A 138 -17.04 -16.07 -3.40
N CYS A 139 -16.39 -17.14 -3.85
CA CYS A 139 -16.85 -18.52 -3.63
C CYS A 139 -16.88 -18.86 -2.12
N GLU A 140 -17.59 -19.91 -1.70
CA GLU A 140 -17.69 -20.30 -0.28
C GLU A 140 -16.34 -20.63 0.38
N GLU A 141 -15.39 -21.18 -0.37
CA GLU A 141 -14.02 -21.40 0.10
C GLU A 141 -13.30 -20.08 0.35
N GLY A 142 -13.32 -19.15 -0.61
CA GLY A 142 -12.76 -17.82 -0.46
C GLY A 142 -13.37 -17.03 0.71
N LYS A 143 -14.68 -17.18 0.97
CA LYS A 143 -15.32 -16.56 2.14
C LYS A 143 -14.74 -17.08 3.46
N LYS A 144 -14.48 -18.39 3.57
CA LYS A 144 -13.87 -18.97 4.78
C LYS A 144 -12.47 -18.43 5.01
N GLU A 145 -11.65 -18.41 3.96
CA GLU A 145 -10.29 -17.86 4.03
C GLU A 145 -10.29 -16.37 4.39
N THR A 146 -11.21 -15.58 3.82
CA THR A 146 -11.35 -14.18 4.18
C THR A 146 -11.75 -14.00 5.65
N LEU A 147 -12.64 -14.83 6.19
CA LEU A 147 -12.97 -14.81 7.62
C LEU A 147 -11.76 -15.16 8.50
N GLU A 148 -10.94 -16.12 8.10
CA GLU A 148 -9.69 -16.43 8.78
C GLU A 148 -8.71 -15.25 8.74
N GLU A 149 -8.54 -14.62 7.58
CA GLU A 149 -7.69 -13.43 7.39
C GLU A 149 -8.17 -12.25 8.25
N MET A 150 -9.48 -12.01 8.32
CA MET A 150 -10.05 -10.95 9.16
C MET A 150 -9.71 -11.11 10.64
N ASN A 151 -9.45 -12.33 11.09
CA ASN A 151 -9.05 -12.61 12.47
C ASN A 151 -7.55 -12.42 12.72
N LYS A 152 -6.71 -12.50 11.68
CA LYS A 152 -5.27 -12.28 11.81
C LYS A 152 -4.95 -10.84 12.19
N ASP A 153 -3.79 -10.62 12.77
CA ASP A 153 -3.29 -9.28 13.00
C ASP A 153 -2.81 -8.64 11.70
N VAL A 154 -2.67 -7.32 11.70
CA VAL A 154 -2.17 -6.55 10.56
C VAL A 154 -0.64 -6.42 10.64
N PRO A 155 0.06 -6.25 9.49
CA PRO A 155 1.45 -5.81 9.51
C PRO A 155 1.56 -4.50 10.32
N PHE A 156 2.41 -4.52 11.35
CA PHE A 156 2.42 -3.57 12.45
C PHE A 156 2.60 -2.09 12.04
N ALA A 157 1.74 -1.17 12.51
CA ALA A 157 2.05 0.26 12.62
C ALA A 157 2.68 0.63 13.97
N GLU A 158 2.26 -0.03 15.06
CA GLU A 158 2.70 0.37 16.40
C GLU A 158 4.18 0.09 16.66
N SER A 159 4.79 -0.86 15.94
CA SER A 159 6.24 -1.12 16.01
C SER A 159 7.09 0.00 15.41
N HIS A 160 6.48 0.93 14.66
CA HIS A 160 7.16 2.04 14.00
C HIS A 160 7.05 3.34 14.78
N LYS A 161 6.34 3.36 15.93
CA LYS A 161 6.32 4.50 16.86
C LYS A 161 7.72 4.87 17.35
N ASP A 162 8.62 3.89 17.43
CA ASP A 162 10.02 4.07 17.84
C ASP A 162 10.98 4.30 16.66
N TYR A 163 10.48 4.29 15.43
CA TYR A 163 11.22 4.63 14.21
C TYR A 163 10.71 5.97 13.67
N PRO A 164 11.03 7.11 14.32
CA PRO A 164 10.85 8.38 13.62
C PRO A 164 11.67 8.27 12.33
N LEU A 165 11.01 8.45 11.19
CA LEU A 165 11.70 8.79 9.94
C LEU A 165 12.62 9.95 10.31
N LYS A 166 13.92 9.69 10.47
CA LYS A 166 14.89 10.76 10.72
C LYS A 166 14.66 11.74 9.59
N MET A 167 14.22 12.96 9.90
CA MET A 167 14.12 13.99 8.88
C MET A 167 15.50 14.10 8.25
N SER A 168 15.63 13.75 6.97
CA SER A 168 16.87 14.04 6.26
C SER A 168 16.98 15.57 6.22
N PRO A 169 18.20 16.13 6.29
CA PRO A 169 18.41 17.58 6.15
C PRO A 169 17.78 18.19 4.89
N GLU A 170 17.43 17.37 3.89
CA GLU A 170 16.80 17.80 2.63
C GLU A 170 15.30 18.07 2.78
N MET A 171 14.66 17.59 3.85
CA MET A 171 13.23 17.80 4.14
C MET A 171 12.97 19.03 5.04
N ILE A 172 14.04 19.71 5.49
CA ILE A 172 13.95 21.00 6.15
C ILE A 172 13.95 22.06 5.05
N GLN A 173 12.76 22.49 4.61
CA GLN A 173 12.69 23.72 3.83
C GLN A 173 13.19 24.87 4.72
N PRO A 174 14.13 25.71 4.26
CA PRO A 174 14.47 26.91 4.99
C PRO A 174 13.22 27.79 5.03
N GLU A 175 12.74 28.09 6.23
CA GLU A 175 11.72 29.11 6.46
C GLU A 175 12.09 30.35 5.66
N ALA A 176 11.13 30.84 4.88
CA ALA A 176 11.28 32.09 4.15
C ALA A 176 11.63 33.17 5.16
N ILE A 177 12.85 33.72 5.05
CA ILE A 177 13.24 34.93 5.75
C ILE A 177 12.41 36.05 5.13
N GLU A 178 11.34 36.46 5.83
CA GLU A 178 10.68 37.74 5.58
C GLU A 178 11.71 38.86 5.80
N ASN A 179 11.92 39.67 4.76
CA ASN A 179 12.52 41.00 4.84
C ASN A 179 11.43 42.03 4.58
#